data_AF-D8Q6P2-F1
#
_entry.id   AF-D8Q6P2-F1
#
_cell.length_a   1.000
_cell.length_b   1.000
_cell.length_c   1.000
_cell.angle_alpha   90.00
_cell.angle_beta   90.00
_cell.angle_gamma   90.00
#
_symmetry.space_group_name_H-M   'P 1'
#
loop_
_entity.id
_entity.type
_entity.pdbx_description
1 polymer ?
#
loop_
_entity_poly.entity_id
_entity_poly.type
_entity_poly.pdbx_seq_one_letter_code
_entity_poly.pdbx_strand_id
1 'polypeptide(L)'
;MARYRRVDQELARLQSLFERARDTVSAQGDLQPLLSRCEAIVARGIAFSLLDEDPELIPSDTLFEASRVRALRHSFEAYAQWIDLFCNERNLNLSKDPVHVNRVFSWVEVLHPMHRRLPASTPAEQDLVLTLNVAITKILSSLDKKTDLMPYLFSNPRTLFLAVDLWVHMPSYFSQSLADGTAPAVALMLSNTVKSMFKFSLANEAAIILFAELLRTVPDSRGLYRCLVGHMKFLALMRRGDARRQAWETHFLLVGTTKNLIGRFRPFRPLPRGMYRRIIEAATLCLHEGYTSAVRDAIMALRMLFLGAASCPRGYVCAIEVDVLGFMARAHAAGIRGGGGAPEDDSDIILLHMRASLVFPSVLRALHRKHGAELGDAGNRKSPIEREFPGLVQFFRRRWDECTDEVAKELHSKTCRSNDGVWGIGDTITLSDMRDIVRMIHSIIVAQRDCIVEGVISAAQRIINPPTKEEFWQEITESWKAGRGTPDPLLAPDMPLEVYIAFDLFSPPTQGRGDFDFRFLLRETHEEVDPDKFVVDVRFELKAEMIIRTLPVVYYVQQLQSME
;
A
#
# COMPACT_ATOMS: atom_id res chain seq x y z
N MET A 1 31.55 7.27 -35.13
CA MET A 1 30.77 6.35 -36.00
C MET A 1 31.30 4.90 -36.10
N ALA A 2 32.56 4.64 -36.46
CA ALA A 2 33.05 3.26 -36.66
C ALA A 2 32.95 2.38 -35.40
N ARG A 3 33.17 2.98 -34.21
CA ARG A 3 33.04 2.33 -32.91
C ARG A 3 31.64 1.74 -32.66
N TYR A 4 30.58 2.54 -32.81
CA TYR A 4 29.21 2.10 -32.56
C TYR A 4 28.75 1.00 -33.51
N ARG A 5 29.17 1.05 -34.78
CA ARG A 5 28.90 -0.03 -35.74
C ARG A 5 29.48 -1.37 -35.30
N ARG A 6 30.69 -1.37 -34.72
CA ARG A 6 31.31 -2.59 -34.20
C ARG A 6 30.58 -3.15 -32.99
N VAL A 7 30.12 -2.26 -32.09
CA VAL A 7 29.27 -2.63 -30.94
C VAL A 7 27.96 -3.26 -31.42
N ASP A 8 27.25 -2.60 -32.34
CA ASP A 8 26.00 -3.11 -32.92
C ASP A 8 26.16 -4.49 -33.58
N GLN A 9 27.28 -4.73 -34.28
CA GLN A 9 27.56 -6.03 -34.90
C GLN A 9 27.74 -7.15 -33.87
N GLU A 10 28.46 -6.91 -32.78
CA GLU A 10 28.61 -7.92 -31.71
C GLU A 10 27.29 -8.12 -30.95
N LEU A 11 26.50 -7.06 -30.73
CA LEU A 11 25.18 -7.16 -30.11
C LEU A 11 24.19 -7.96 -30.96
N ALA A 12 24.15 -7.74 -32.29
CA ALA A 12 23.31 -8.52 -33.19
C ALA A 12 23.66 -10.02 -33.18
N ARG A 13 24.95 -10.35 -33.11
CA ARG A 13 25.41 -11.75 -32.95
C ARG A 13 24.94 -12.34 -31.63
N LEU A 14 25.04 -11.57 -30.55
CA LEU A 14 24.63 -11.99 -29.22
C LEU A 14 23.10 -12.20 -29.13
N GLN A 15 22.31 -11.28 -29.69
CA GLN A 15 20.86 -11.40 -29.76
C GLN A 15 20.40 -12.65 -30.52
N SER A 16 21.03 -12.95 -31.66
CA SER A 16 20.75 -14.18 -32.41
C SER A 16 21.02 -15.45 -31.58
N LEU A 17 22.07 -15.45 -30.75
CA LEU A 17 22.34 -16.57 -29.84
C LEU A 17 21.31 -16.65 -28.71
N PHE A 18 20.84 -15.50 -28.18
CA PHE A 18 19.79 -15.47 -27.16
C PHE A 18 18.45 -16.01 -27.66
N GLU A 19 18.08 -15.69 -28.90
CA GLU A 19 16.87 -16.25 -29.53
C GLU A 19 16.98 -17.78 -29.64
N ARG A 20 18.10 -18.28 -30.18
CA ARG A 20 18.36 -19.72 -30.25
C ARG A 20 18.38 -20.38 -28.88
N ALA A 21 18.93 -19.71 -27.86
CA ALA A 21 18.92 -20.24 -26.50
C ALA A 21 17.50 -20.36 -25.95
N ARG A 22 16.63 -19.36 -26.19
CA ARG A 22 15.21 -19.41 -25.81
C ARG A 22 14.45 -20.54 -26.52
N ASP A 23 14.72 -20.75 -27.80
CA ASP A 23 14.12 -21.85 -28.56
C ASP A 23 14.57 -23.22 -27.99
N THR A 24 15.87 -23.35 -27.67
CA THR A 24 16.42 -24.57 -27.06
C THR A 24 15.85 -24.82 -25.65
N VAL A 25 15.67 -23.79 -24.82
CA VAL A 25 15.00 -23.91 -23.50
C VAL A 25 13.60 -24.51 -23.68
N SER A 26 12.86 -24.00 -24.67
CA SER A 26 11.49 -24.45 -24.96
C SER A 26 11.46 -25.91 -25.44
N ALA A 27 12.50 -26.33 -26.16
CA ALA A 27 12.67 -27.71 -26.63
C ALA A 27 13.35 -28.64 -25.61
N GLN A 28 13.64 -28.19 -24.38
CA GLN A 28 14.38 -28.93 -23.35
C GLN A 28 15.77 -29.43 -23.81
N GLY A 29 16.41 -28.72 -24.74
CA GLY A 29 17.74 -29.08 -25.25
C GLY A 29 18.89 -28.60 -24.36
N ASP A 30 20.10 -29.05 -24.68
CA ASP A 30 21.33 -28.60 -24.02
C ASP A 30 21.69 -27.16 -24.41
N LEU A 31 21.73 -26.26 -23.43
CA LEU A 31 22.01 -24.84 -23.59
C LEU A 31 23.50 -24.51 -23.54
N GLN A 32 24.32 -25.41 -22.99
CA GLN A 32 25.72 -25.12 -22.66
C GLN A 32 26.52 -24.61 -23.87
N PRO A 33 26.40 -25.18 -25.08
CA PRO A 33 27.15 -24.70 -26.24
C PRO A 33 26.77 -23.27 -26.66
N LEU A 34 25.52 -22.88 -26.46
CA LEU A 34 25.03 -21.53 -26.78
C LEU A 34 25.49 -20.53 -25.73
N LEU A 35 25.38 -20.88 -24.44
CA LEU A 35 25.83 -20.03 -23.34
C LEU A 35 27.34 -19.75 -23.40
N SER A 36 28.16 -20.77 -23.67
CA SER A 36 29.61 -20.57 -23.85
C SER A 36 29.95 -19.67 -25.04
N ARG A 37 29.15 -19.69 -26.11
CA ARG A 37 29.32 -18.76 -27.24
C ARG A 37 28.93 -17.33 -26.87
N CYS A 38 27.88 -17.15 -26.09
CA CYS A 38 27.50 -15.85 -25.54
C CYS A 38 28.63 -15.29 -24.66
N GLU A 39 29.17 -16.09 -23.75
CA GLU A 39 30.31 -15.73 -22.90
C GLU A 39 31.53 -15.35 -23.73
N ALA A 40 31.86 -16.11 -24.78
CA ALA A 40 32.98 -15.79 -25.66
C ALA A 40 32.82 -14.44 -26.38
N ILE A 41 31.60 -14.02 -26.72
CA ILE A 41 31.33 -12.69 -27.28
C ILE A 41 31.49 -11.62 -26.20
N VAL A 42 30.92 -11.84 -25.02
CA VAL A 42 31.00 -10.92 -23.88
C VAL A 42 32.44 -10.70 -23.42
N ALA A 43 33.23 -11.78 -23.32
CA ALA A 43 34.63 -11.74 -22.87
C ALA A 43 35.55 -10.91 -23.78
N ARG A 44 35.15 -10.63 -25.02
CA ARG A 44 35.88 -9.70 -25.90
C ARG A 44 35.77 -8.25 -25.44
N GLY A 45 34.83 -7.93 -24.55
CA GLY A 45 34.63 -6.60 -23.97
C GLY A 45 34.02 -5.57 -24.93
N ILE A 46 33.57 -5.97 -26.12
CA ILE A 46 33.07 -5.03 -27.15
C ILE A 46 31.55 -4.82 -27.01
N ALA A 47 30.77 -5.89 -26.83
CA ALA A 47 29.31 -5.83 -26.87
C ALA A 47 28.72 -4.86 -25.83
N PHE A 48 29.30 -4.84 -24.63
CA PHE A 48 28.86 -4.01 -23.52
C PHE A 48 29.80 -2.85 -23.19
N SER A 49 30.77 -2.53 -24.07
CA SER A 49 31.76 -1.48 -23.80
C SER A 49 31.12 -0.10 -23.55
N LEU A 50 29.93 0.14 -24.10
CA LEU A 50 29.19 1.39 -23.89
C LEU A 50 28.58 1.48 -22.49
N LEU A 51 28.11 0.37 -21.94
CA LEU A 51 27.53 0.36 -20.59
C LEU A 51 28.61 0.45 -19.50
N ASP A 52 29.86 0.08 -19.83
CA ASP A 52 31.01 0.20 -18.92
C ASP A 52 31.64 1.61 -18.91
N GLU A 53 31.29 2.45 -19.90
CA GLU A 53 31.66 3.87 -19.89
C GLU A 53 30.99 4.61 -18.73
N ASP A 54 31.68 5.62 -18.22
CA ASP A 54 31.11 6.57 -17.27
C ASP A 54 30.29 7.63 -18.03
N PRO A 55 28.96 7.66 -17.92
CA PRO A 55 28.13 8.58 -18.69
C PRO A 55 28.32 10.05 -18.25
N GLU A 56 28.88 10.32 -17.08
CA GLU A 56 29.17 11.68 -16.62
C GLU A 56 30.35 12.32 -17.36
N LEU A 57 31.27 11.50 -17.90
CA LEU A 57 32.43 11.96 -18.65
C LEU A 57 32.11 12.22 -20.13
N ILE A 58 30.90 11.92 -20.58
CA ILE A 58 30.48 12.07 -21.97
C ILE A 58 29.93 13.49 -22.19
N PRO A 59 30.47 14.27 -23.15
CA PRO A 59 29.91 15.57 -23.49
C PRO A 59 28.43 15.46 -23.88
N SER A 60 27.58 16.33 -23.31
CA SER A 60 26.11 16.27 -23.45
C SER A 60 25.65 16.27 -24.92
N ASP A 61 26.36 17.03 -25.75
CA ASP A 61 26.17 17.20 -27.18
C ASP A 61 26.51 15.94 -27.99
N THR A 62 27.38 15.06 -27.47
CA THR A 62 27.70 13.75 -28.08
C THR A 62 26.90 12.60 -27.51
N LEU A 63 26.30 12.78 -26.32
CA LEU A 63 25.54 11.73 -25.62
C LEU A 63 24.35 11.27 -26.46
N PHE A 64 23.72 12.21 -27.18
CA PHE A 64 22.50 11.99 -27.97
C PHE A 64 22.75 11.79 -29.46
N GLU A 65 23.98 11.48 -29.88
CA GLU A 65 24.23 11.04 -31.24
C GLU A 65 23.39 9.80 -31.58
N ALA A 66 22.57 9.87 -32.64
CA ALA A 66 21.62 8.82 -33.01
C ALA A 66 22.26 7.41 -33.10
N SER A 67 23.52 7.31 -33.55
CA SER A 67 24.23 6.04 -33.60
C SER A 67 24.65 5.51 -32.22
N ARG A 68 25.06 6.37 -31.29
CA ARG A 68 25.42 5.99 -29.92
C ARG A 68 24.17 5.54 -29.17
N VAL A 69 23.13 6.35 -29.27
CA VAL A 69 21.80 6.11 -28.75
C VAL A 69 21.26 4.74 -29.16
N ARG A 70 21.33 4.41 -30.46
CA ARG A 70 20.91 3.10 -30.98
C ARG A 70 21.74 1.96 -30.40
N ALA A 71 23.05 2.13 -30.34
CA ALA A 71 23.94 1.11 -29.78
C ALA A 71 23.71 0.90 -28.27
N LEU A 72 23.51 1.98 -27.50
CA LEU A 72 23.16 1.92 -26.08
C LEU A 72 21.84 1.16 -25.87
N ARG A 73 20.82 1.47 -26.68
CA ARG A 73 19.54 0.77 -26.66
C ARG A 73 19.73 -0.74 -26.86
N HIS A 74 20.46 -1.14 -27.90
CA HIS A 74 20.77 -2.55 -28.14
C HIS A 74 21.62 -3.17 -27.02
N SER A 75 22.55 -2.41 -26.42
CA SER A 75 23.35 -2.88 -25.28
C SER A 75 22.46 -3.16 -24.06
N PHE A 76 21.52 -2.26 -23.74
CA PHE A 76 20.57 -2.48 -22.64
C PHE A 76 19.63 -3.65 -22.90
N GLU A 77 19.11 -3.79 -24.12
CA GLU A 77 18.27 -4.93 -24.52
C GLU A 77 19.02 -6.26 -24.41
N ALA A 78 20.27 -6.30 -24.87
CA ALA A 78 21.12 -7.49 -24.77
C ALA A 78 21.49 -7.79 -23.32
N TYR A 79 21.73 -6.77 -22.49
CA TYR A 79 22.03 -6.94 -21.07
C TYR A 79 20.81 -7.49 -20.32
N ALA A 80 19.60 -6.99 -20.60
CA ALA A 80 18.37 -7.53 -20.04
C ALA A 80 18.16 -9.01 -20.42
N GLN A 81 18.38 -9.37 -21.69
CA GLN A 81 18.29 -10.77 -22.15
C GLN A 81 19.36 -11.65 -21.52
N TRP A 82 20.57 -11.12 -21.31
CA TRP A 82 21.63 -11.80 -20.58
C TRP A 82 21.18 -12.13 -19.16
N ILE A 83 20.65 -11.15 -18.41
CA ILE A 83 20.14 -11.38 -17.05
C ILE A 83 19.03 -12.44 -17.07
N ASP A 84 18.06 -12.34 -17.99
CA ASP A 84 16.96 -13.30 -18.06
C ASP A 84 17.42 -14.75 -18.31
N LEU A 85 18.44 -14.95 -19.13
CA LEU A 85 18.97 -16.28 -19.45
C LEU A 85 19.84 -16.85 -18.32
N PHE A 86 20.68 -16.01 -17.71
CA PHE A 86 21.70 -16.45 -16.76
C PHE A 86 21.26 -16.37 -15.29
N CYS A 87 20.24 -15.57 -14.94
CA CYS A 87 19.61 -15.57 -13.62
C CYS A 87 18.55 -16.67 -13.44
N ASN A 88 18.40 -17.57 -14.41
CA ASN A 88 17.68 -18.82 -14.18
C ASN A 88 18.54 -19.71 -13.27
N GLU A 89 17.98 -20.28 -12.20
CA GLU A 89 18.71 -21.07 -11.19
C GLU A 89 19.62 -22.14 -11.79
N ARG A 90 19.22 -22.71 -12.94
CA ARG A 90 19.98 -23.72 -13.70
C ARG A 90 21.31 -23.22 -14.25
N ASN A 91 21.49 -21.92 -14.41
CA ASN A 91 22.60 -21.28 -15.13
C ASN A 91 23.43 -20.34 -14.26
N LEU A 92 23.12 -20.18 -12.96
CA LEU A 92 23.77 -19.22 -12.06
C LEU A 92 25.30 -19.43 -11.97
N ASN A 93 25.76 -20.68 -12.07
CA ASN A 93 27.19 -21.01 -11.97
C ASN A 93 28.02 -20.54 -13.17
N LEU A 94 27.36 -20.12 -14.27
CA LEU A 94 28.03 -19.81 -15.54
C LEU A 94 28.31 -18.31 -15.72
N SER A 95 27.54 -17.42 -15.09
CA SER A 95 27.66 -15.99 -15.40
C SER A 95 28.65 -15.24 -14.52
N LYS A 96 29.72 -14.72 -15.14
CA LYS A 96 30.28 -13.43 -14.72
C LYS A 96 29.37 -12.31 -15.23
N ASP A 97 29.11 -11.31 -14.38
CA ASP A 97 28.31 -10.14 -14.80
C ASP A 97 29.08 -9.38 -15.90
N PRO A 98 28.51 -9.21 -17.10
CA PRO A 98 29.21 -8.57 -18.21
C PRO A 98 29.55 -7.10 -17.93
N VAL A 99 28.78 -6.45 -17.04
CA VAL A 99 28.92 -5.06 -16.66
C VAL A 99 28.64 -4.96 -15.17
N HIS A 100 29.43 -4.17 -14.44
CA HIS A 100 29.16 -3.95 -13.04
C HIS A 100 27.81 -3.22 -12.87
N VAL A 101 26.97 -3.68 -11.94
CA VAL A 101 25.61 -3.13 -11.72
C VAL A 101 25.61 -1.61 -11.50
N ASN A 102 26.61 -1.06 -10.78
CA ASN A 102 26.77 0.38 -10.59
C ASN A 102 26.89 1.16 -11.91
N ARG A 103 27.59 0.60 -12.91
CA ARG A 103 27.75 1.22 -14.22
C ARG A 103 26.44 1.21 -15.00
N VAL A 104 25.68 0.12 -14.90
CA VAL A 104 24.33 0.09 -15.48
C VAL A 104 23.46 1.17 -14.87
N PHE A 105 23.49 1.35 -13.54
CA PHE A 105 22.68 2.37 -12.86
C PHE A 105 23.14 3.81 -13.08
N SER A 106 24.43 4.08 -13.29
CA SER A 106 24.86 5.42 -13.70
C SER A 106 24.26 5.80 -15.07
N TRP A 107 24.14 4.83 -15.99
CA TRP A 107 23.43 5.05 -17.24
C TRP A 107 21.92 5.22 -17.04
N VAL A 108 21.29 4.42 -16.16
CA VAL A 108 19.86 4.61 -15.80
C VAL A 108 19.64 6.02 -15.28
N GLU A 109 20.51 6.52 -14.40
CA GLU A 109 20.44 7.88 -13.86
C GLU A 109 20.52 8.92 -14.97
N VAL A 110 21.51 8.85 -15.86
CA VAL A 110 21.67 9.83 -16.94
C VAL A 110 20.50 9.81 -17.93
N LEU A 111 19.95 8.63 -18.20
CA LEU A 111 18.86 8.43 -19.16
C LEU A 111 17.47 8.55 -18.55
N HIS A 112 17.36 8.74 -17.23
CA HIS A 112 16.06 8.75 -16.56
C HIS A 112 15.18 9.90 -17.07
N PRO A 113 13.89 9.65 -17.42
CA PRO A 113 12.98 10.67 -17.96
C PRO A 113 12.85 11.93 -17.08
N MET A 114 12.95 11.78 -15.76
CA MET A 114 12.91 12.90 -14.81
C MET A 114 13.92 14.01 -15.11
N HIS A 115 15.09 13.68 -15.67
CA HIS A 115 16.16 14.65 -15.90
C HIS A 115 15.97 15.45 -17.19
N ARG A 116 15.00 15.07 -18.03
CA ARG A 116 14.67 15.75 -19.30
C ARG A 116 15.89 15.99 -20.20
N ARG A 117 16.92 15.15 -20.07
CA ARG A 117 18.15 15.28 -20.88
C ARG A 117 17.92 14.79 -22.30
N LEU A 118 16.99 13.84 -22.49
CA LEU A 118 16.56 13.38 -23.81
C LEU A 118 15.59 14.41 -24.41
N PRO A 119 15.95 15.09 -25.52
CA PRO A 119 15.04 16.00 -26.20
C PRO A 119 13.86 15.18 -26.73
N ALA A 120 12.66 15.27 -26.14
CA ALA A 120 11.48 14.54 -26.61
C ALA A 120 10.75 15.28 -27.75
N SER A 121 11.52 15.91 -28.64
CA SER A 121 11.02 16.88 -29.62
C SER A 121 10.45 16.19 -30.86
N THR A 122 11.01 15.03 -31.21
CA THR A 122 10.66 14.27 -32.42
C THR A 122 10.14 12.87 -32.10
N PRO A 123 9.33 12.26 -32.98
CA PRO A 123 8.84 10.89 -32.80
C PRO A 123 9.95 9.84 -32.63
N ALA A 124 11.09 10.03 -33.30
CA ALA A 124 12.24 9.12 -33.19
C ALA A 124 12.92 9.20 -31.82
N GLU A 125 12.98 10.39 -31.22
CA GLU A 125 13.50 10.56 -29.85
C GLU A 125 12.53 10.02 -28.81
N GLN A 126 11.23 10.10 -29.07
CA GLN A 126 10.18 9.50 -28.24
C GLN A 126 10.25 7.96 -28.25
N ASP A 127 10.43 7.35 -29.42
CA ASP A 127 10.65 5.90 -29.57
C ASP A 127 11.90 5.43 -28.81
N LEU A 128 12.95 6.25 -28.82
CA LEU A 128 14.14 5.98 -28.04
C LEU A 128 13.86 6.02 -26.52
N VAL A 129 13.26 7.10 -26.02
CA VAL A 129 12.92 7.23 -24.59
C VAL A 129 12.09 6.03 -24.16
N LEU A 130 11.11 5.64 -24.97
CA LEU A 130 10.31 4.44 -24.75
C LEU A 130 11.18 3.19 -24.68
N THR A 131 12.03 2.95 -25.68
CA THR A 131 12.84 1.72 -25.72
C THR A 131 13.84 1.66 -24.56
N LEU A 132 14.47 2.78 -24.22
CA LEU A 132 15.35 2.87 -23.05
C LEU A 132 14.57 2.58 -21.78
N ASN A 133 13.41 3.18 -21.60
CA ASN A 133 12.57 2.91 -20.43
C ASN A 133 12.11 1.45 -20.36
N VAL A 134 11.79 0.81 -21.50
CA VAL A 134 11.48 -0.62 -21.59
C VAL A 134 12.69 -1.45 -21.15
N ALA A 135 13.88 -1.10 -21.61
CA ALA A 135 15.09 -1.84 -21.29
C ALA A 135 15.50 -1.67 -19.81
N ILE A 136 15.41 -0.45 -19.27
CA ILE A 136 15.58 -0.15 -17.85
C ILE A 136 14.59 -0.95 -17.01
N THR A 137 13.31 -0.94 -17.41
CA THR A 137 12.25 -1.71 -16.75
C THR A 137 12.56 -3.20 -16.77
N LYS A 138 13.00 -3.74 -17.91
CA LYS A 138 13.35 -5.16 -18.02
C LYS A 138 14.48 -5.51 -17.07
N ILE A 139 15.55 -4.72 -17.05
CA ILE A 139 16.65 -4.90 -16.09
C ILE A 139 16.07 -4.92 -14.69
N LEU A 140 15.39 -3.86 -14.27
CA LEU A 140 14.73 -3.75 -12.98
C LEU A 140 13.80 -4.94 -12.65
N SER A 141 13.16 -5.57 -13.62
CA SER A 141 12.29 -6.74 -13.42
C SER A 141 13.04 -8.05 -13.33
N SER A 142 14.11 -8.23 -14.13
CA SER A 142 14.98 -9.41 -14.09
C SER A 142 15.81 -9.43 -12.81
N LEU A 143 16.01 -8.26 -12.20
CA LEU A 143 16.69 -8.08 -10.93
C LEU A 143 15.98 -8.73 -9.73
N ASP A 144 14.68 -9.02 -9.81
CA ASP A 144 13.94 -9.74 -8.76
C ASP A 144 14.37 -11.21 -8.63
N LYS A 145 14.95 -11.78 -9.69
CA LYS A 145 15.37 -13.19 -9.71
C LYS A 145 16.77 -13.41 -9.12
N LYS A 146 17.53 -12.34 -8.87
CA LYS A 146 18.91 -12.40 -8.34
C LYS A 146 18.89 -12.06 -6.85
N THR A 147 19.19 -13.04 -6.00
CA THR A 147 19.10 -12.93 -4.52
C THR A 147 19.86 -11.75 -3.93
N ASP A 148 20.98 -11.33 -4.55
CA ASP A 148 21.88 -10.33 -3.99
C ASP A 148 21.50 -8.88 -4.32
N LEU A 149 20.53 -8.67 -5.23
CA LEU A 149 20.34 -7.35 -5.81
C LEU A 149 19.26 -6.50 -5.12
N MET A 150 18.28 -7.12 -4.47
CA MET A 150 17.42 -6.38 -3.55
C MET A 150 18.24 -5.74 -2.42
N PRO A 151 19.13 -6.46 -1.71
CA PRO A 151 20.09 -5.83 -0.80
C PRO A 151 20.83 -4.64 -1.42
N TYR A 152 21.37 -4.80 -2.64
CA TYR A 152 22.04 -3.72 -3.35
C TYR A 152 21.15 -2.48 -3.54
N LEU A 153 19.90 -2.64 -4.01
CA LEU A 153 18.98 -1.51 -4.20
C LEU A 153 18.73 -0.76 -2.90
N PHE A 154 18.55 -1.48 -1.80
CA PHE A 154 18.33 -0.89 -0.49
C PHE A 154 19.60 -0.29 0.13
N SER A 155 20.79 -0.78 -0.24
CA SER A 155 22.07 -0.14 0.07
C SER A 155 22.38 1.09 -0.80
N ASN A 156 21.65 1.30 -1.90
CA ASN A 156 21.86 2.41 -2.83
C ASN A 156 20.55 3.20 -3.04
N PRO A 157 20.18 4.09 -2.09
CA PRO A 157 18.89 4.81 -2.11
C PRO A 157 18.63 5.60 -3.40
N ARG A 158 19.69 6.13 -4.04
CA ARG A 158 19.57 6.83 -5.33
C ARG A 158 19.01 5.92 -6.42
N THR A 159 19.48 4.68 -6.49
CA THR A 159 19.00 3.70 -7.45
C THR A 159 17.55 3.32 -7.18
N LEU A 160 17.22 3.07 -5.91
CA LEU A 160 15.86 2.79 -5.48
C LEU A 160 14.91 3.94 -5.84
N PHE A 161 15.33 5.19 -5.62
CA PHE A 161 14.59 6.39 -5.99
C PHE A 161 14.25 6.42 -7.48
N LEU A 162 15.23 6.16 -8.36
CA LEU A 162 15.01 6.15 -9.81
C LEU A 162 13.99 5.07 -10.20
N ALA A 163 14.11 3.86 -9.64
CA ALA A 163 13.18 2.77 -9.94
C ALA A 163 11.75 3.09 -9.48
N VAL A 164 11.60 3.68 -8.28
CA VAL A 164 10.30 4.08 -7.75
C VAL A 164 9.72 5.28 -8.51
N ASP A 165 10.54 6.25 -8.92
CA ASP A 165 10.09 7.40 -9.72
C ASP A 165 9.54 6.95 -11.09
N LEU A 166 10.25 6.03 -11.75
CA LEU A 166 9.84 5.44 -13.02
C LEU A 166 8.47 4.76 -12.90
N TRP A 167 8.21 4.05 -11.80
CA TRP A 167 6.90 3.47 -11.51
C TRP A 167 5.86 4.55 -11.22
N VAL A 168 6.11 5.44 -10.25
CA VAL A 168 5.16 6.46 -9.79
C VAL A 168 4.68 7.34 -10.95
N HIS A 169 5.58 7.76 -11.83
CA HIS A 169 5.29 8.66 -12.95
C HIS A 169 5.14 7.94 -14.30
N MET A 170 5.02 6.60 -14.28
CA MET A 170 4.85 5.78 -15.50
C MET A 170 3.78 6.34 -16.45
N PRO A 171 2.55 6.70 -16.03
CA PRO A 171 1.56 7.25 -16.97
C PRO A 171 2.05 8.45 -17.78
N SER A 172 2.87 9.31 -17.17
CA SER A 172 3.45 10.48 -17.82
C SER A 172 4.55 10.06 -18.79
N TYR A 173 5.43 9.15 -18.36
CA TYR A 173 6.58 8.69 -19.13
C TYR A 173 6.22 7.79 -20.32
N PHE A 174 5.08 7.09 -20.27
CA PHE A 174 4.67 6.08 -21.26
C PHE A 174 3.33 6.40 -21.95
N SER A 175 2.83 7.63 -21.81
CA SER A 175 1.55 8.05 -22.42
C SER A 175 1.51 7.84 -23.94
N GLN A 176 2.63 8.08 -24.62
CA GLN A 176 2.76 7.93 -26.09
C GLN A 176 2.75 6.46 -26.52
N SER A 177 3.25 5.57 -25.67
CA SER A 177 3.37 4.12 -25.91
C SER A 177 2.04 3.38 -25.89
N LEU A 178 0.95 4.06 -25.53
CA LEU A 178 -0.41 3.50 -25.60
C LEU A 178 -0.78 3.12 -27.03
N ALA A 179 -0.28 3.86 -28.03
CA ALA A 179 -0.56 3.60 -29.44
C ALA A 179 0.09 2.30 -29.95
N ASP A 180 1.31 2.01 -29.48
CA ASP A 180 2.14 0.91 -29.99
C ASP A 180 1.83 -0.44 -29.31
N GLY A 181 1.02 -0.44 -28.25
CA GLY A 181 0.63 -1.65 -27.53
C GLY A 181 1.74 -2.25 -26.65
N THR A 182 2.89 -1.60 -26.54
CA THR A 182 4.00 -2.01 -25.65
C THR A 182 3.78 -1.57 -24.20
N ALA A 183 2.96 -0.53 -23.98
CA ALA A 183 2.66 0.04 -22.67
C ALA A 183 2.20 -0.99 -21.61
N PRO A 184 1.30 -1.96 -21.90
CA PRO A 184 0.85 -2.93 -20.90
C PRO A 184 1.97 -3.81 -20.35
N ALA A 185 2.87 -4.28 -21.22
CA ALA A 185 3.98 -5.13 -20.81
C ALA A 185 4.95 -4.35 -19.90
N VAL A 186 5.25 -3.09 -20.24
CA VAL A 186 6.12 -2.23 -19.43
C VAL A 186 5.47 -1.91 -18.09
N ALA A 187 4.19 -1.56 -18.08
CA ALA A 187 3.47 -1.27 -16.86
C ALA A 187 3.43 -2.45 -15.90
N LEU A 188 3.19 -3.66 -16.44
CA LEU A 188 3.24 -4.89 -15.69
C LEU A 188 4.63 -5.15 -15.11
N MET A 189 5.68 -5.06 -15.92
CA MET A 189 7.06 -5.30 -15.48
C MET A 189 7.47 -4.34 -14.34
N LEU A 190 7.22 -3.03 -14.50
CA LEU A 190 7.52 -2.04 -13.45
C LEU A 190 6.74 -2.31 -12.17
N SER A 191 5.45 -2.64 -12.32
CA SER A 191 4.59 -2.92 -11.16
C SER A 191 5.06 -4.19 -10.44
N ASN A 192 5.51 -5.21 -11.17
CA ASN A 192 6.06 -6.44 -10.57
C ASN A 192 7.39 -6.16 -9.84
N THR A 193 8.30 -5.37 -10.44
CA THR A 193 9.52 -4.94 -9.74
C THR A 193 9.19 -4.27 -8.41
N VAL A 194 8.30 -3.28 -8.44
CA VAL A 194 7.94 -2.52 -7.24
C VAL A 194 7.24 -3.42 -6.22
N LYS A 195 6.35 -4.31 -6.67
CA LYS A 195 5.72 -5.33 -5.79
C LYS A 195 6.78 -6.16 -5.06
N SER A 196 7.83 -6.56 -5.74
CA SER A 196 8.92 -7.32 -5.11
C SER A 196 9.76 -6.49 -4.15
N MET A 197 10.02 -5.21 -4.47
CA MET A 197 10.62 -4.26 -3.52
C MET A 197 9.77 -4.12 -2.25
N PHE A 198 8.45 -3.99 -2.39
CA PHE A 198 7.53 -3.96 -1.26
C PHE A 198 7.61 -5.24 -0.43
N LYS A 199 7.55 -6.42 -1.08
CA LYS A 199 7.66 -7.72 -0.40
C LYS A 199 8.96 -7.84 0.39
N PHE A 200 10.09 -7.47 -0.21
CA PHE A 200 11.40 -7.45 0.46
C PHE A 200 11.41 -6.47 1.64
N SER A 201 10.81 -5.30 1.46
CA SER A 201 10.79 -4.24 2.47
C SER A 201 9.94 -4.58 3.69
N LEU A 202 8.82 -5.29 3.52
CA LEU A 202 7.91 -5.63 4.62
C LEU A 202 8.54 -6.57 5.64
N ALA A 203 9.54 -7.36 5.22
CA ALA A 203 10.25 -8.30 6.09
C ALA A 203 11.38 -7.66 6.92
N ASN A 204 11.75 -6.39 6.64
CA ASN A 204 13.00 -5.81 7.13
C ASN A 204 12.87 -4.30 7.45
N GLU A 205 13.94 -3.69 7.97
CA GLU A 205 14.06 -2.22 8.14
C GLU A 205 14.04 -1.46 6.79
N ALA A 206 14.21 -2.19 5.68
CA ALA A 206 14.08 -1.70 4.32
C ALA A 206 12.75 -0.98 4.04
N ALA A 207 11.68 -1.24 4.81
CA ALA A 207 10.42 -0.48 4.72
C ALA A 207 10.62 1.04 4.92
N ILE A 208 11.51 1.45 5.82
CA ILE A 208 11.79 2.87 6.09
C ILE A 208 12.44 3.52 4.87
N ILE A 209 13.44 2.84 4.28
CA ILE A 209 14.17 3.31 3.12
C ILE A 209 13.23 3.41 1.91
N LEU A 210 12.43 2.37 1.64
CA LEU A 210 11.44 2.38 0.57
C LEU A 210 10.44 3.53 0.75
N PHE A 211 9.94 3.72 1.97
CA PHE A 211 8.99 4.78 2.26
C PHE A 211 9.59 6.18 2.07
N ALA A 212 10.83 6.39 2.55
CA ALA A 212 11.53 7.66 2.39
C ALA A 212 11.75 7.99 0.91
N GLU A 213 12.26 7.04 0.12
CA GLU A 213 12.52 7.27 -1.30
C GLU A 213 11.21 7.41 -2.10
N LEU A 214 10.17 6.65 -1.78
CA LEU A 214 8.84 6.80 -2.37
C LEU A 214 8.27 8.21 -2.13
N LEU A 215 8.40 8.74 -0.91
CA LEU A 215 7.99 10.10 -0.60
C LEU A 215 8.90 11.18 -1.19
N ARG A 216 10.11 10.86 -1.66
CA ARG A 216 10.93 11.82 -2.40
C ARG A 216 10.45 12.00 -3.83
N THR A 217 9.78 10.99 -4.41
CA THR A 217 9.24 11.06 -5.78
C THR A 217 7.96 11.91 -5.90
N VAL A 218 7.35 12.27 -4.76
CA VAL A 218 6.08 13.02 -4.70
C VAL A 218 6.11 14.06 -3.59
N PRO A 219 5.31 15.15 -3.65
CA PRO A 219 5.31 16.16 -2.59
C PRO A 219 4.82 15.65 -1.23
N ASP A 220 3.83 14.74 -1.25
CA ASP A 220 3.19 14.20 -0.06
C ASP A 220 2.45 12.87 -0.37
N SER A 221 1.89 12.23 0.67
CA SER A 221 1.10 11.01 0.50
C SER A 221 -0.14 11.21 -0.38
N ARG A 222 -0.69 12.43 -0.45
CA ARG A 222 -1.78 12.76 -1.39
C ARG A 222 -1.28 12.81 -2.83
N GLY A 223 -0.04 13.24 -3.06
CA GLY A 223 0.67 13.16 -4.33
C GLY A 223 0.78 11.71 -4.80
N LEU A 224 1.19 10.82 -3.89
CA LEU A 224 1.26 9.38 -4.21
C LEU A 224 -0.10 8.80 -4.60
N TYR A 225 -1.17 9.08 -3.84
CA TYR A 225 -2.51 8.63 -4.22
C TYR A 225 -2.97 9.21 -5.58
N ARG A 226 -2.59 10.44 -5.91
CA ARG A 226 -2.86 11.03 -7.23
C ARG A 226 -2.12 10.28 -8.34
N CYS A 227 -0.88 9.86 -8.11
CA CYS A 227 -0.12 9.05 -9.06
C CYS A 227 -0.76 7.67 -9.24
N LEU A 228 -1.16 6.98 -8.16
CA LEU A 228 -1.88 5.70 -8.24
C LEU A 228 -3.21 5.83 -9.00
N VAL A 229 -3.96 6.91 -8.79
CA VAL A 229 -5.15 7.22 -9.62
C VAL A 229 -4.77 7.42 -11.09
N GLY A 230 -3.65 8.07 -11.37
CA GLY A 230 -3.09 8.22 -12.71
C GLY A 230 -2.80 6.88 -13.37
N HIS A 231 -2.25 5.92 -12.62
CA HIS A 231 -2.01 4.54 -13.09
C HIS A 231 -3.30 3.85 -13.47
N MET A 232 -4.35 3.92 -12.65
CA MET A 232 -5.65 3.32 -12.99
C MET A 232 -6.22 3.90 -14.29
N LYS A 233 -6.13 5.22 -14.48
CA LYS A 233 -6.56 5.85 -15.75
C LYS A 233 -5.73 5.35 -16.93
N PHE A 234 -4.42 5.22 -16.75
CA PHE A 234 -3.51 4.72 -17.78
C PHE A 234 -3.85 3.27 -18.16
N LEU A 235 -4.01 2.39 -17.18
CA LEU A 235 -4.43 1.00 -17.40
C LEU A 235 -5.83 0.92 -18.05
N ALA A 236 -6.74 1.84 -17.73
CA ALA A 236 -8.06 1.90 -18.35
C ALA A 236 -8.00 2.23 -19.86
N LEU A 237 -6.96 2.94 -20.32
CA LEU A 237 -6.77 3.30 -21.73
C LEU A 237 -6.05 2.23 -22.56
N MET A 238 -5.44 1.23 -21.90
CA MET A 238 -4.70 0.18 -22.60
C MET A 238 -5.59 -0.77 -23.39
N ARG A 239 -5.05 -1.34 -24.47
CA ARG A 239 -5.66 -2.44 -25.22
C ARG A 239 -5.89 -3.64 -24.31
N ARG A 240 -7.05 -4.30 -24.48
CA ARG A 240 -7.41 -5.54 -23.77
C ARG A 240 -6.41 -6.65 -24.10
N GLY A 241 -6.07 -7.46 -23.09
CA GLY A 241 -5.14 -8.58 -23.22
C GLY A 241 -4.62 -9.03 -21.84
N ASP A 242 -3.92 -10.17 -21.81
CA ASP A 242 -3.45 -10.79 -20.57
C ASP A 242 -2.50 -9.88 -19.78
N ALA A 243 -1.61 -9.14 -20.45
CA ALA A 243 -0.69 -8.21 -19.80
C ALA A 243 -1.44 -7.09 -19.07
N ARG A 244 -2.53 -6.57 -19.65
CA ARG A 244 -3.37 -5.56 -19.00
C ARG A 244 -4.12 -6.14 -17.80
N ARG A 245 -4.64 -7.37 -17.91
CA ARG A 245 -5.27 -8.09 -16.79
C ARG A 245 -4.29 -8.23 -15.61
N GLN A 246 -3.10 -8.74 -15.86
CA GLN A 246 -2.07 -8.90 -14.83
C GLN A 246 -1.60 -7.55 -14.26
N ALA A 247 -1.53 -6.51 -15.10
CA ALA A 247 -1.18 -5.17 -14.63
C ALA A 247 -2.23 -4.63 -13.65
N TRP A 248 -3.52 -4.90 -13.86
CA TRP A 248 -4.58 -4.56 -12.90
C TRP A 248 -4.43 -5.30 -11.57
N GLU A 249 -4.23 -6.62 -11.61
CA GLU A 249 -4.00 -7.46 -10.43
C GLU A 249 -2.85 -6.90 -9.58
N THR A 250 -1.67 -6.73 -10.19
CA THR A 250 -0.50 -6.17 -9.51
C THR A 250 -0.75 -4.75 -9.01
N HIS A 251 -1.44 -3.90 -9.78
CA HIS A 251 -1.72 -2.53 -9.37
C HIS A 251 -2.64 -2.46 -8.15
N PHE A 252 -3.72 -3.24 -8.09
CA PHE A 252 -4.60 -3.25 -6.93
C PHE A 252 -3.90 -3.74 -5.67
N LEU A 253 -3.08 -4.79 -5.78
CA LEU A 253 -2.23 -5.22 -4.68
C LEU A 253 -1.32 -4.08 -4.19
N LEU A 254 -0.62 -3.41 -5.11
CA LEU A 254 0.26 -2.29 -4.78
C LEU A 254 -0.48 -1.13 -4.11
N VAL A 255 -1.73 -0.85 -4.46
CA VAL A 255 -2.56 0.16 -3.78
C VAL A 255 -2.75 -0.18 -2.31
N GLY A 256 -3.12 -1.44 -2.01
CA GLY A 256 -3.25 -1.92 -0.63
C GLY A 256 -1.92 -1.87 0.14
N THR A 257 -0.84 -2.37 -0.46
CA THR A 257 0.48 -2.38 0.18
C THR A 257 1.02 -0.97 0.42
N THR A 258 0.82 -0.06 -0.53
CA THR A 258 1.22 1.35 -0.39
C THR A 258 0.46 2.02 0.76
N LYS A 259 -0.84 1.73 0.92
CA LYS A 259 -1.62 2.25 2.05
C LYS A 259 -1.04 1.81 3.39
N ASN A 260 -0.70 0.52 3.52
CA ASN A 260 -0.12 -0.03 4.75
C ASN A 260 1.23 0.59 5.05
N LEU A 261 2.09 0.72 4.04
CA LEU A 261 3.38 1.36 4.19
C LEU A 261 3.25 2.80 4.70
N ILE A 262 2.33 3.59 4.12
CA ILE A 262 2.05 4.95 4.61
C ILE A 262 1.53 4.94 6.05
N GLY A 263 0.62 4.00 6.37
CA GLY A 263 0.03 3.89 7.71
C GLY A 263 1.05 3.53 8.79
N ARG A 264 2.09 2.77 8.45
CA ARG A 264 3.18 2.42 9.37
C ARG A 264 4.01 3.63 9.81
N PHE A 265 4.19 4.61 8.93
CA PHE A 265 5.11 5.73 9.17
C PHE A 265 4.45 7.10 9.35
N ARG A 266 3.16 7.23 9.04
CA ARG A 266 2.42 8.48 9.20
C ARG A 266 1.08 8.24 9.88
N PRO A 267 0.62 9.21 10.71
CA PRO A 267 -0.71 9.19 11.29
C PRO A 267 -1.76 8.99 10.21
N PHE A 268 -2.80 8.25 10.58
CA PHE A 268 -3.83 7.88 9.63
C PHE A 268 -4.49 9.13 9.07
N ARG A 269 -4.45 9.28 7.74
CA ARG A 269 -5.22 10.31 7.05
C ARG A 269 -6.30 9.62 6.23
N PRO A 270 -7.57 10.07 6.33
CA PRO A 270 -8.62 9.54 5.48
C PRO A 270 -8.23 9.74 4.03
N LEU A 271 -8.40 8.68 3.23
CA LEU A 271 -8.10 8.74 1.81
C LEU A 271 -8.97 9.79 1.12
N PRO A 272 -8.43 10.48 0.10
CA PRO A 272 -9.24 11.36 -0.73
C PRO A 272 -10.40 10.55 -1.36
N ARG A 273 -11.61 11.13 -1.38
CA ARG A 273 -12.79 10.53 -2.05
C ARG A 273 -12.50 10.13 -3.50
N GLY A 274 -11.64 10.89 -4.19
CA GLY A 274 -11.20 10.58 -5.54
C GLY A 274 -10.48 9.23 -5.68
N MET A 275 -9.80 8.76 -4.64
CA MET A 275 -9.14 7.44 -4.65
C MET A 275 -10.17 6.31 -4.62
N TYR A 276 -11.11 6.34 -3.66
CA TYR A 276 -12.19 5.36 -3.59
C TYR A 276 -12.98 5.29 -4.89
N ARG A 277 -13.38 6.44 -5.43
CA ARG A 277 -14.10 6.52 -6.71
C ARG A 277 -13.35 5.81 -7.82
N ARG A 278 -12.04 6.05 -7.94
CA ARG A 278 -11.22 5.51 -9.03
C ARG A 278 -10.95 4.02 -8.89
N ILE A 279 -10.78 3.52 -7.66
CA ILE A 279 -10.74 2.08 -7.40
C ILE A 279 -12.05 1.43 -7.84
N ILE A 280 -13.20 1.98 -7.45
CA ILE A 280 -14.50 1.41 -7.81
C ILE A 280 -14.77 1.47 -9.31
N GLU A 281 -14.44 2.57 -9.99
CA GLU A 281 -14.52 2.67 -11.45
C GLU A 281 -13.63 1.63 -12.14
N ALA A 282 -12.38 1.50 -11.71
CA ALA A 282 -11.42 0.54 -12.25
C ALA A 282 -11.84 -0.92 -11.99
N ALA A 283 -12.30 -1.23 -10.78
CA ALA A 283 -12.75 -2.56 -10.41
C ALA A 283 -14.04 -2.94 -11.14
N THR A 284 -14.96 -1.99 -11.33
CA THR A 284 -16.17 -2.18 -12.14
C THR A 284 -15.81 -2.44 -13.61
N LEU A 285 -14.83 -1.74 -14.16
CA LEU A 285 -14.31 -2.03 -15.50
C LEU A 285 -13.73 -3.45 -15.57
N CYS A 286 -12.92 -3.86 -14.60
CA CYS A 286 -12.36 -5.21 -14.52
C CYS A 286 -13.46 -6.29 -14.42
N LEU A 287 -14.52 -6.01 -13.66
CA LEU A 287 -15.69 -6.88 -13.54
C LEU A 287 -16.39 -7.06 -14.89
N HIS A 288 -16.62 -5.97 -15.63
CA HIS A 288 -17.21 -6.02 -16.97
C HIS A 288 -16.32 -6.73 -18.00
N GLU A 289 -15.01 -6.65 -17.85
CA GLU A 289 -14.04 -7.34 -18.72
C GLU A 289 -13.76 -8.80 -18.31
N GLY A 290 -14.39 -9.28 -17.22
CA GLY A 290 -14.21 -10.66 -16.74
C GLY A 290 -12.87 -10.92 -16.05
N TYR A 291 -12.16 -9.87 -15.59
CA TYR A 291 -10.90 -10.00 -14.86
C TYR A 291 -11.13 -10.32 -13.38
N THR A 292 -11.60 -11.53 -13.10
CA THR A 292 -12.04 -11.96 -11.76
C THR A 292 -10.94 -11.82 -10.69
N SER A 293 -9.68 -12.15 -11.02
CA SER A 293 -8.56 -12.01 -10.08
C SER A 293 -8.29 -10.54 -9.75
N ALA A 294 -8.30 -9.65 -10.75
CA ALA A 294 -8.13 -8.20 -10.52
C ALA A 294 -9.25 -7.62 -9.64
N VAL A 295 -10.49 -8.08 -9.82
CA VAL A 295 -11.62 -7.68 -8.96
C VAL A 295 -11.40 -8.14 -7.52
N ARG A 296 -10.89 -9.36 -7.32
CA ARG A 296 -10.53 -9.86 -5.98
C ARG A 296 -9.45 -8.99 -5.33
N ASP A 297 -8.38 -8.67 -6.07
CA ASP A 297 -7.31 -7.80 -5.58
C ASP A 297 -7.82 -6.38 -5.28
N ALA A 298 -8.81 -5.88 -6.04
CA ALA A 298 -9.46 -4.60 -5.75
C ALA A 298 -10.28 -4.65 -4.45
N ILE A 299 -10.99 -5.75 -4.18
CA ILE A 299 -11.70 -5.96 -2.91
C ILE A 299 -10.70 -6.01 -1.75
N MET A 300 -9.60 -6.76 -1.89
CA MET A 300 -8.52 -6.78 -0.90
C MET A 300 -7.92 -5.38 -0.69
N ALA A 301 -7.70 -4.62 -1.76
CA ALA A 301 -7.24 -3.24 -1.65
C ALA A 301 -8.24 -2.38 -0.86
N LEU A 302 -9.54 -2.47 -1.16
CA LEU A 302 -10.60 -1.80 -0.40
C LEU A 302 -10.58 -2.20 1.07
N ARG A 303 -10.42 -3.49 1.41
CA ARG A 303 -10.28 -3.96 2.80
C ARG A 303 -9.15 -3.22 3.52
N MET A 304 -7.96 -3.14 2.92
CA MET A 304 -6.82 -2.43 3.53
C MET A 304 -7.11 -0.93 3.73
N LEU A 305 -7.89 -0.33 2.85
CA LEU A 305 -8.34 1.07 3.01
C LEU A 305 -9.35 1.22 4.16
N PHE A 306 -10.24 0.24 4.34
CA PHE A 306 -11.26 0.21 5.40
C PHE A 306 -10.69 -0.07 6.78
N LEU A 307 -9.71 -0.97 6.89
CA LEU A 307 -9.01 -1.24 8.15
C LEU A 307 -8.37 0.02 8.73
N GLY A 308 -7.77 0.85 7.87
CA GLY A 308 -7.28 2.15 8.29
C GLY A 308 -8.41 3.14 8.62
N ALA A 309 -9.55 3.06 7.92
CA ALA A 309 -10.68 3.96 8.13
C ALA A 309 -11.43 3.72 9.46
N ALA A 310 -11.17 2.62 10.17
CA ALA A 310 -11.78 2.32 11.47
C ALA A 310 -11.68 3.49 12.46
N SER A 311 -10.60 4.27 12.40
CA SER A 311 -10.37 5.43 13.25
C SER A 311 -11.07 6.72 12.76
N CYS A 312 -11.69 6.73 11.57
CA CYS A 312 -12.25 7.93 10.96
C CYS A 312 -13.57 7.67 10.19
N PRO A 313 -14.74 8.07 10.75
CA PRO A 313 -16.06 7.93 10.10
C PRO A 313 -16.13 8.51 8.68
N ARG A 314 -15.32 9.55 8.40
CA ARG A 314 -15.24 10.17 7.07
C ARG A 314 -14.78 9.21 5.98
N GLY A 315 -13.93 8.23 6.30
CA GLY A 315 -13.52 7.20 5.35
C GLY A 315 -14.70 6.36 4.86
N TYR A 316 -15.55 5.91 5.79
CA TYR A 316 -16.78 5.18 5.49
C TYR A 316 -17.79 6.01 4.70
N VAL A 317 -18.00 7.28 5.08
CA VAL A 317 -18.86 8.22 4.32
C VAL A 317 -18.38 8.33 2.88
N CYS A 318 -17.09 8.59 2.66
CA CYS A 318 -16.53 8.69 1.31
C CYS A 318 -16.72 7.40 0.49
N ALA A 319 -16.55 6.24 1.12
CA ALA A 319 -16.72 4.94 0.48
C ALA A 319 -18.17 4.66 0.07
N ILE A 320 -19.13 4.94 0.97
CA ILE A 320 -20.57 4.84 0.69
C ILE A 320 -20.95 5.80 -0.45
N GLU A 321 -20.50 7.05 -0.39
CA GLU A 321 -20.80 8.06 -1.39
C GLU A 321 -20.29 7.73 -2.81
N VAL A 322 -19.33 6.82 -2.94
CA VAL A 322 -18.82 6.33 -4.24
C VAL A 322 -19.34 4.94 -4.61
N ASP A 323 -20.39 4.46 -3.94
CA ASP A 323 -21.07 3.20 -4.25
C ASP A 323 -20.20 1.94 -4.04
N VAL A 324 -19.37 1.90 -2.98
CA VAL A 324 -18.63 0.67 -2.64
C VAL A 324 -19.60 -0.50 -2.43
N LEU A 325 -20.74 -0.29 -1.77
CA LEU A 325 -21.74 -1.35 -1.52
C LEU A 325 -22.38 -1.88 -2.81
N GLY A 326 -22.79 -1.00 -3.72
CA GLY A 326 -23.33 -1.42 -5.01
C GLY A 326 -22.30 -2.21 -5.83
N PHE A 327 -21.02 -1.80 -5.80
CA PHE A 327 -19.95 -2.57 -6.42
C PHE A 327 -19.79 -3.96 -5.78
N MET A 328 -19.72 -4.05 -4.44
CA MET A 328 -19.58 -5.32 -3.74
C MET A 328 -20.73 -6.27 -4.05
N ALA A 329 -21.98 -5.78 -4.10
CA ALA A 329 -23.14 -6.59 -4.44
C ALA A 329 -23.05 -7.14 -5.88
N ARG A 330 -22.57 -6.34 -6.84
CA ARG A 330 -22.34 -6.80 -8.22
C ARG A 330 -21.23 -7.85 -8.30
N ALA A 331 -20.15 -7.69 -7.53
CA ALA A 331 -19.06 -8.68 -7.48
C ALA A 331 -19.54 -10.01 -6.87
N HIS A 332 -20.30 -9.96 -5.76
CA HIS A 332 -20.89 -11.15 -5.11
C HIS A 332 -21.87 -11.88 -6.02
N ALA A 333 -22.76 -11.14 -6.70
CA ALA A 333 -23.67 -11.72 -7.68
C ALA A 333 -22.96 -12.39 -8.87
N ALA A 334 -21.73 -11.97 -9.19
CA ALA A 334 -20.86 -12.60 -10.18
C ALA A 334 -20.04 -13.78 -9.62
N GLY A 335 -20.26 -14.17 -8.36
CA GLY A 335 -19.53 -15.24 -7.69
C GLY A 335 -18.09 -14.87 -7.29
N ILE A 336 -17.73 -13.58 -7.33
CA ILE A 336 -16.39 -13.11 -6.98
C ILE A 336 -16.37 -12.72 -5.51
N ARG A 337 -15.75 -13.58 -4.72
CA ARG A 337 -15.48 -13.40 -3.29
C ARG A 337 -14.01 -13.05 -3.07
N GLY A 338 -13.77 -12.19 -2.08
CA GLY A 338 -12.45 -11.70 -1.68
C GLY A 338 -11.71 -12.78 -0.89
N GLY A 339 -11.00 -13.70 -1.54
CA GLY A 339 -10.21 -14.68 -0.79
C GLY A 339 -9.64 -15.79 -1.65
N GLY A 340 -8.31 -15.88 -1.67
CA GLY A 340 -7.55 -17.00 -2.24
C GLY A 340 -7.39 -18.17 -1.26
N GLY A 341 -8.47 -18.60 -0.60
CA GLY A 341 -8.47 -19.78 0.27
C GLY A 341 -8.29 -19.53 1.79
N ALA A 342 -8.29 -18.27 2.25
CA ALA A 342 -8.36 -17.97 3.68
C ALA A 342 -9.79 -18.19 4.23
N PRO A 343 -9.95 -18.54 5.52
CA PRO A 343 -11.25 -18.82 6.13
C PRO A 343 -12.18 -17.60 6.23
N GLU A 344 -11.65 -16.38 6.16
CA GLU A 344 -12.43 -15.14 6.15
C GLU A 344 -12.35 -14.46 4.77
N ASP A 345 -13.52 -14.14 4.20
CA ASP A 345 -13.65 -13.39 2.94
C ASP A 345 -13.36 -11.90 3.22
N ASP A 346 -12.45 -11.28 2.45
CA ASP A 346 -12.15 -9.85 2.53
C ASP A 346 -13.42 -8.98 2.41
N SER A 347 -14.43 -9.47 1.69
CA SER A 347 -15.73 -8.83 1.58
C SER A 347 -16.46 -8.80 2.91
N ASP A 348 -16.44 -9.92 3.65
CA ASP A 348 -17.12 -10.04 4.95
C ASP A 348 -16.49 -9.10 5.97
N ILE A 349 -15.16 -8.94 5.90
CA ILE A 349 -14.43 -7.96 6.73
C ILE A 349 -14.89 -6.53 6.41
N ILE A 350 -14.98 -6.14 5.12
CA ILE A 350 -15.49 -4.82 4.73
C ILE A 350 -16.92 -4.61 5.24
N LEU A 351 -17.79 -5.60 5.07
CA LEU A 351 -19.19 -5.54 5.50
C LEU A 351 -19.33 -5.45 7.02
N LEU A 352 -18.50 -6.20 7.75
CA LEU A 352 -18.43 -6.14 9.21
C LEU A 352 -18.04 -4.73 9.68
N HIS A 353 -16.99 -4.15 9.09
CA HIS A 353 -16.57 -2.79 9.40
C HIS A 353 -17.62 -1.74 9.02
N MET A 354 -18.26 -1.88 7.86
CA MET A 354 -19.36 -1.00 7.47
C MET A 354 -20.49 -1.09 8.48
N ARG A 355 -20.92 -2.29 8.86
CA ARG A 355 -21.96 -2.51 9.87
C ARG A 355 -21.58 -1.88 11.20
N ALA A 356 -20.36 -2.11 11.69
CA ALA A 356 -19.86 -1.51 12.92
C ALA A 356 -19.86 0.01 12.85
N SER A 357 -19.53 0.61 11.69
CA SER A 357 -19.53 2.05 11.50
C SER A 357 -20.92 2.70 11.39
N LEU A 358 -22.01 1.93 11.27
CA LEU A 358 -23.37 2.49 11.26
C LEU A 358 -23.83 3.04 12.61
N VAL A 359 -23.03 2.87 13.67
CA VAL A 359 -23.22 3.59 14.93
C VAL A 359 -22.95 5.09 14.80
N PHE A 360 -22.20 5.52 13.78
CA PHE A 360 -21.94 6.93 13.53
C PHE A 360 -23.09 7.56 12.72
N PRO A 361 -23.78 8.60 13.23
CA PRO A 361 -24.89 9.23 12.50
C PRO A 361 -24.48 9.79 11.13
N SER A 362 -23.22 10.19 10.96
CA SER A 362 -22.71 10.67 9.67
C SER A 362 -22.64 9.56 8.62
N VAL A 363 -22.19 8.36 9.00
CA VAL A 363 -22.10 7.17 8.15
C VAL A 363 -23.50 6.66 7.83
N LEU A 364 -24.36 6.57 8.85
CA LEU A 364 -25.75 6.16 8.72
C LEU A 364 -26.52 7.07 7.74
N ARG A 365 -26.42 8.40 7.90
CA ARG A 365 -27.03 9.36 6.98
C ARG A 365 -26.45 9.29 5.58
N ALA A 366 -25.15 9.03 5.43
CA ALA A 366 -24.55 8.82 4.12
C ALA A 366 -25.12 7.57 3.43
N LEU A 367 -25.29 6.47 4.17
CA LEU A 367 -25.91 5.24 3.67
C LEU A 367 -27.36 5.47 3.25
N HIS A 368 -28.15 6.12 4.09
CA HIS A 368 -29.53 6.48 3.76
C HIS A 368 -29.60 7.42 2.54
N ARG A 369 -28.75 8.43 2.44
CA ARG A 369 -28.75 9.34 1.28
C ARG A 369 -28.45 8.62 -0.03
N LYS A 370 -27.52 7.67 0.00
CA LYS A 370 -27.07 6.95 -1.20
C LYS A 370 -27.99 5.79 -1.59
N HIS A 371 -28.47 5.03 -0.60
CA HIS A 371 -29.16 3.75 -0.80
C HIS A 371 -30.51 3.68 -0.06
N GLY A 372 -30.98 4.74 0.58
CA GLY A 372 -32.19 4.72 1.42
C GLY A 372 -33.44 4.25 0.69
N ALA A 373 -33.62 4.62 -0.58
CA ALA A 373 -34.73 4.11 -1.39
C ALA A 373 -34.64 2.58 -1.63
N GLU A 374 -33.43 2.04 -1.80
CA GLU A 374 -33.19 0.61 -2.03
C GLU A 374 -33.21 -0.21 -0.74
N LEU A 375 -32.95 0.43 0.40
CA LEU A 375 -32.83 -0.20 1.72
C LEU A 375 -34.08 -0.02 2.59
N GLY A 376 -34.85 1.04 2.39
CA GLY A 376 -36.03 1.38 3.19
C GLY A 376 -37.29 0.58 2.83
N ASP A 377 -37.47 0.25 1.56
CA ASP A 377 -38.66 -0.48 1.11
C ASP A 377 -38.52 -1.99 1.34
N ALA A 378 -39.29 -2.51 2.30
CA ALA A 378 -39.51 -3.95 2.50
C ALA A 378 -40.49 -4.54 1.45
N GLY A 379 -40.51 -4.00 0.24
CA GLY A 379 -41.35 -4.50 -0.84
C GLY A 379 -40.97 -5.94 -1.23
N ASN A 380 -41.85 -6.61 -2.00
CA ASN A 380 -41.63 -8.00 -2.44
C ASN A 380 -40.34 -8.23 -3.27
N ARG A 381 -39.67 -7.17 -3.74
CA ARG A 381 -38.41 -7.26 -4.49
C ARG A 381 -37.25 -6.74 -3.65
N LYS A 382 -36.45 -7.66 -3.11
CA LYS A 382 -35.17 -7.34 -2.46
C LYS A 382 -34.22 -6.67 -3.44
N SER A 383 -33.65 -5.55 -3.04
CA SER A 383 -32.57 -4.88 -3.80
C SER A 383 -31.35 -5.79 -3.95
N PRO A 384 -30.46 -5.56 -4.92
CA PRO A 384 -29.23 -6.35 -5.05
C PRO A 384 -28.39 -6.33 -3.76
N ILE A 385 -28.31 -5.19 -3.08
CA ILE A 385 -27.60 -5.04 -1.81
C ILE A 385 -28.27 -5.87 -0.70
N GLU A 386 -29.61 -5.86 -0.61
CA GLU A 386 -30.33 -6.68 0.38
C GLU A 386 -30.22 -8.18 0.12
N ARG A 387 -30.17 -8.58 -1.16
CA ARG A 387 -29.99 -9.99 -1.53
C ARG A 387 -28.65 -10.52 -1.08
N GLU A 388 -27.57 -9.78 -1.36
CA GLU A 388 -26.21 -10.22 -1.06
C GLU A 388 -25.86 -9.98 0.43
N PHE A 389 -26.34 -8.88 1.04
CA PHE A 389 -25.91 -8.43 2.38
C PHE A 389 -27.08 -8.21 3.36
N PRO A 390 -27.96 -9.21 3.58
CA PRO A 390 -29.17 -9.03 4.39
C PRO A 390 -28.88 -8.59 5.83
N GLY A 391 -27.78 -9.07 6.44
CA GLY A 391 -27.38 -8.69 7.79
C GLY A 391 -27.00 -7.22 7.95
N LEU A 392 -26.37 -6.62 6.93
CA LEU A 392 -26.06 -5.19 6.91
C LEU A 392 -27.34 -4.37 6.78
N VAL A 393 -28.25 -4.77 5.87
CA VAL A 393 -29.53 -4.07 5.63
C VAL A 393 -30.42 -4.11 6.87
N GLN A 394 -30.53 -5.26 7.53
CA GLN A 394 -31.30 -5.38 8.77
C GLN A 394 -30.74 -4.48 9.88
N PHE A 395 -29.40 -4.41 10.01
CA PHE A 395 -28.77 -3.53 10.99
C PHE A 395 -28.98 -2.06 10.65
N PHE A 396 -28.85 -1.69 9.36
CA PHE A 396 -29.15 -0.35 8.88
C PHE A 396 -30.58 0.06 9.19
N ARG A 397 -31.60 -0.75 8.86
CA ARG A 397 -33.01 -0.45 9.13
C ARG A 397 -33.24 -0.19 10.61
N ARG A 398 -32.76 -1.10 11.48
CA ARG A 398 -32.87 -0.93 12.94
C ARG A 398 -32.24 0.38 13.42
N ARG A 399 -31.01 0.67 12.99
CA ARG A 399 -30.31 1.91 13.38
C ARG A 399 -30.95 3.15 12.79
N TRP A 400 -31.49 3.05 11.57
CA TRP A 400 -32.20 4.15 10.93
C TRP A 400 -33.50 4.45 11.66
N ASP A 401 -34.28 3.44 12.05
CA ASP A 401 -35.51 3.62 12.82
C ASP A 401 -35.23 4.29 14.18
N GLU A 402 -34.24 3.77 14.92
CA GLU A 402 -33.72 4.39 16.16
C GLU A 402 -33.31 5.86 15.92
N CYS A 403 -32.57 6.11 14.84
CA CYS A 403 -32.13 7.45 14.48
C CYS A 403 -33.29 8.32 14.02
N THR A 404 -34.33 7.82 13.34
CA THR A 404 -35.48 8.62 12.89
C THR A 404 -36.46 8.94 14.00
N ASP A 405 -36.59 8.07 14.99
CA ASP A 405 -37.27 8.39 16.25
C ASP A 405 -36.50 9.47 17.03
N GLU A 406 -35.17 9.50 16.88
CA GLU A 406 -34.33 10.61 17.33
C GLU A 406 -34.31 11.81 16.35
N VAL A 407 -34.57 11.64 15.06
CA VAL A 407 -34.70 12.75 14.09
C VAL A 407 -36.05 13.45 14.26
N ALA A 408 -37.05 12.74 14.77
CA ALA A 408 -38.24 13.34 15.35
C ALA A 408 -37.89 14.19 16.60
N LYS A 409 -36.82 13.85 17.35
CA LYS A 409 -36.15 14.76 18.31
C LYS A 409 -35.20 15.76 17.64
N GLU A 410 -34.69 15.54 16.42
CA GLU A 410 -33.88 16.49 15.63
C GLU A 410 -34.76 17.60 15.01
N LEU A 411 -36.08 17.41 14.89
CA LEU A 411 -37.02 18.53 14.74
C LEU A 411 -36.99 19.46 15.97
N HIS A 412 -36.63 18.93 17.15
CA HIS A 412 -36.29 19.69 18.37
C HIS A 412 -34.81 20.15 18.40
N SER A 413 -33.91 19.58 17.59
CA SER A 413 -32.52 20.09 17.41
C SER A 413 -32.37 21.14 16.30
N LYS A 414 -33.40 21.39 15.47
CA LYS A 414 -33.45 22.61 14.64
C LYS A 414 -33.38 23.90 15.49
N THR A 415 -33.50 23.78 16.82
CA THR A 415 -33.24 24.79 17.85
C THR A 415 -31.87 24.67 18.56
N CYS A 416 -31.04 23.65 18.29
CA CYS A 416 -29.79 23.38 19.00
C CYS A 416 -28.53 23.47 18.11
N ARG A 417 -27.92 24.64 18.22
CA ARG A 417 -26.52 25.12 18.11
C ARG A 417 -25.41 24.17 17.65
N SER A 418 -24.58 24.72 16.77
CA SER A 418 -23.28 24.25 16.27
C SER A 418 -22.15 24.07 17.31
N ASN A 419 -22.46 23.91 18.60
CA ASN A 419 -21.48 23.89 19.69
C ASN A 419 -21.21 22.47 20.27
N ASP A 420 -21.92 21.43 19.82
CA ASP A 420 -22.02 20.14 20.54
C ASP A 420 -20.96 19.07 20.15
N GLY A 421 -19.77 19.50 19.74
CA GLY A 421 -18.64 18.58 19.51
C GLY A 421 -18.82 17.54 18.39
N VAL A 422 -17.86 16.61 18.27
CA VAL A 422 -17.75 15.66 17.14
C VAL A 422 -18.86 14.60 17.12
N TRP A 423 -19.46 14.35 18.27
CA TRP A 423 -20.47 13.30 18.44
C TRP A 423 -21.91 13.82 18.34
N GLY A 424 -22.15 15.12 18.45
CA GLY A 424 -23.50 15.69 18.45
C GLY A 424 -24.36 15.23 19.63
N ILE A 425 -23.70 14.70 20.66
CA ILE A 425 -24.26 14.34 21.96
C ILE A 425 -23.93 15.57 22.81
N GLY A 426 -24.93 16.31 23.29
CA GLY A 426 -24.68 17.50 24.13
C GLY A 426 -23.97 17.17 25.45
N ASP A 427 -24.18 17.96 26.50
CA ASP A 427 -23.52 17.77 27.81
C ASP A 427 -23.94 16.48 28.58
N THR A 428 -24.73 15.59 27.96
CA THR A 428 -25.27 14.38 28.61
C THR A 428 -25.12 13.15 27.73
N ILE A 429 -24.34 12.18 28.18
CA ILE A 429 -24.25 10.83 27.60
C ILE A 429 -25.29 9.92 28.23
N THR A 430 -26.14 9.28 27.42
CA THR A 430 -27.09 8.28 27.92
C THR A 430 -26.42 6.92 28.11
N LEU A 431 -27.06 6.04 28.87
CA LEU A 431 -26.62 4.64 29.00
C LEU A 431 -26.61 3.90 27.65
N SER A 432 -27.49 4.29 26.72
CA SER A 432 -27.52 3.73 25.36
C SER A 432 -26.29 4.16 24.57
N ASP A 433 -25.92 5.45 24.64
CA ASP A 433 -24.73 5.99 24.01
C ASP A 433 -23.46 5.32 24.54
N MET A 434 -23.36 5.16 25.86
CA MET A 434 -22.30 4.38 26.52
C MET A 434 -22.20 2.95 25.98
N ARG A 435 -23.33 2.25 25.87
CA ARG A 435 -23.36 0.87 25.36
C ARG A 435 -22.88 0.80 23.91
N ASP A 436 -23.25 1.76 23.08
CA ASP A 436 -22.86 1.80 21.68
C ASP A 436 -21.40 2.23 21.48
N ILE A 437 -20.91 3.17 22.30
CA ILE A 437 -19.49 3.51 22.40
C ILE A 437 -18.68 2.29 22.81
N VAL A 438 -19.11 1.54 23.84
CA VAL A 438 -18.44 0.31 24.29
C VAL A 438 -18.44 -0.76 23.20
N ARG A 439 -19.56 -0.97 22.49
CA ARG A 439 -19.61 -1.91 21.36
C ARG A 439 -18.70 -1.49 20.21
N MET A 440 -18.63 -0.19 19.93
CA MET A 440 -17.74 0.36 18.92
C MET A 440 -16.27 0.16 19.31
N ILE A 441 -15.90 0.53 20.53
CA ILE A 441 -14.55 0.32 21.08
C ILE A 441 -14.20 -1.18 21.05
N HIS A 442 -15.08 -2.05 21.51
CA HIS A 442 -14.89 -3.50 21.44
C HIS A 442 -14.70 -3.98 19.99
N SER A 443 -15.50 -3.49 19.04
CA SER A 443 -15.37 -3.85 17.62
C SER A 443 -14.05 -3.36 17.03
N ILE A 444 -13.58 -2.17 17.42
CA ILE A 444 -12.27 -1.63 17.03
C ILE A 444 -11.16 -2.50 17.62
N ILE A 445 -11.24 -2.86 18.90
CA ILE A 445 -10.26 -3.70 19.58
C ILE A 445 -10.18 -5.08 18.92
N VAL A 446 -11.32 -5.71 18.65
CA VAL A 446 -11.36 -7.02 17.98
C VAL A 446 -10.77 -6.92 16.57
N ALA A 447 -11.11 -5.88 15.81
CA ALA A 447 -10.63 -5.72 14.44
C ALA A 447 -9.15 -5.30 14.35
N GLN A 448 -8.61 -4.66 15.38
CA GLN A 448 -7.21 -4.24 15.46
C GLN A 448 -6.40 -5.08 16.45
N ARG A 449 -6.90 -6.27 16.83
CA ARG A 449 -6.30 -7.12 17.86
C ARG A 449 -4.81 -7.32 17.63
N ASP A 450 -4.40 -7.65 16.40
CA ASP A 450 -2.99 -7.92 16.08
C ASP A 450 -2.12 -6.66 16.24
N CYS A 451 -2.59 -5.49 15.77
CA CYS A 451 -1.86 -4.23 15.93
C CYS A 451 -1.78 -3.79 17.40
N ILE A 452 -2.84 -4.02 18.19
CA ILE A 452 -2.86 -3.73 19.62
C ILE A 452 -1.90 -4.67 20.35
N VAL A 453 -1.91 -5.96 20.02
CA VAL A 453 -0.99 -6.96 20.58
C VAL A 453 0.46 -6.62 20.24
N GLU A 454 0.77 -6.26 18.99
CA GLU A 454 2.11 -5.80 18.60
C GLU A 454 2.54 -4.55 19.37
N GLY A 455 1.64 -3.58 19.55
CA GLY A 455 1.90 -2.37 20.34
C GLY A 455 2.18 -2.68 21.81
N VAL A 456 1.39 -3.57 22.42
CA VAL A 456 1.57 -4.01 23.82
C VAL A 456 2.87 -4.80 23.98
N ILE A 457 3.19 -5.71 23.05
CA ILE A 457 4.46 -6.46 23.05
C ILE A 457 5.65 -5.49 22.93
N SER A 458 5.57 -4.51 22.02
CA SER A 458 6.63 -3.52 21.85
C SER A 458 6.82 -2.66 23.11
N ALA A 459 5.73 -2.24 23.75
CA ALA A 459 5.78 -1.50 25.01
C ALA A 459 6.38 -2.36 26.15
N ALA A 460 5.97 -3.62 26.26
CA ALA A 460 6.53 -4.55 27.26
C ALA A 460 8.01 -4.85 27.02
N GLN A 461 8.44 -5.02 25.77
CA GLN A 461 9.86 -5.22 25.41
C GLN A 461 10.74 -4.03 25.77
N ARG A 462 10.24 -2.80 25.63
CA ARG A 462 10.93 -1.57 26.06
C ARG A 462 11.09 -1.46 27.58
N ILE A 463 10.24 -2.14 28.35
CA ILE A 463 10.34 -2.19 29.82
C ILE A 463 11.32 -3.28 30.26
N ILE A 464 11.27 -4.45 29.61
CA ILE A 464 12.19 -5.57 29.88
C ILE A 464 13.63 -5.21 29.50
N ASN A 465 13.79 -4.50 28.37
CA ASN A 465 15.08 -4.00 27.88
C ASN A 465 15.01 -2.47 27.79
N PRO A 466 15.15 -1.74 28.93
CA PRO A 466 15.09 -0.29 28.91
C PRO A 466 16.22 0.25 28.03
N PRO A 467 15.92 1.22 27.13
CA PRO A 467 16.97 1.85 26.34
C PRO A 467 17.98 2.50 27.28
N THR A 468 19.25 2.46 26.89
CA THR A 468 20.29 3.19 27.61
C THR A 468 19.95 4.68 27.65
N LYS A 469 20.48 5.40 28.63
CA LYS A 469 20.23 6.83 28.78
C LYS A 469 20.57 7.60 27.49
N GLU A 470 21.65 7.23 26.80
CA GLU A 470 22.02 7.79 25.50
C GLU A 470 20.98 7.49 24.41
N GLU A 471 20.52 6.24 24.27
CA GLU A 471 19.50 5.84 23.29
C GLU A 471 18.16 6.56 23.53
N PHE A 472 17.75 6.70 24.80
CA PHE A 472 16.55 7.43 25.19
C PHE A 472 16.62 8.92 24.82
N TRP A 473 17.75 9.58 25.10
CA TRP A 473 17.92 10.99 24.75
C TRP A 473 18.05 11.20 23.23
N GLN A 474 18.62 10.25 22.52
CA GLN A 474 18.69 10.27 21.06
C GLN A 474 17.29 10.12 20.44
N GLU A 475 16.47 9.18 20.94
CA GLU A 475 15.07 9.00 20.53
C GLU A 475 14.22 10.24 20.82
N ILE A 476 14.35 10.85 22.01
CA ILE A 476 13.66 12.11 22.34
C ILE A 476 14.08 13.22 21.38
N THR A 477 15.38 13.34 21.09
CA THR A 477 15.91 14.38 20.20
C THR A 477 15.40 14.20 18.76
N GLU A 478 15.29 12.96 18.28
CA GLU A 478 14.75 12.64 16.97
C GLU A 478 13.23 12.80 16.91
N SER A 479 12.51 12.45 17.98
CA SER A 479 11.07 12.66 18.12
C SER A 479 10.71 14.15 18.13
N TRP A 480 11.50 14.98 18.82
CA TRP A 480 11.37 16.44 18.84
C TRP A 480 11.64 17.06 17.47
N LYS A 481 12.70 16.62 16.77
CA LYS A 481 12.98 17.02 15.38
C LYS A 481 11.86 16.61 14.42
N ALA A 482 11.13 15.54 14.73
CA ALA A 482 9.99 15.04 13.95
C ALA A 482 8.63 15.64 14.35
N GLY A 483 8.56 16.54 15.34
CA GLY A 483 7.31 17.15 15.80
C GLY A 483 6.35 16.18 16.50
N ARG A 484 6.89 15.14 17.14
CA ARG A 484 6.16 14.21 18.01
C ARG A 484 6.43 14.63 19.47
N GLY A 485 5.37 14.79 20.26
CA GLY A 485 5.46 15.31 21.64
C GLY A 485 6.40 14.51 22.54
N THR A 486 6.76 15.09 23.69
CA THR A 486 7.65 14.49 24.69
C THR A 486 7.04 13.25 25.36
N PRO A 487 7.77 12.13 25.50
CA PRO A 487 7.34 11.00 26.33
C PRO A 487 7.40 11.37 27.82
N ASP A 488 6.46 10.83 28.59
CA ASP A 488 6.37 11.01 30.05
C ASP A 488 7.45 10.15 30.75
N PRO A 489 8.26 10.69 31.67
CA PRO A 489 9.25 9.90 32.37
C PRO A 489 8.63 9.30 33.63
N LEU A 490 8.64 7.97 33.74
CA LEU A 490 8.90 7.18 34.95
C LEU A 490 8.42 5.73 34.75
N LEU A 491 9.28 4.76 35.06
CA LEU A 491 9.01 3.61 35.96
C LEU A 491 10.27 2.73 36.04
N ALA A 492 10.58 2.28 37.26
CA ALA A 492 11.69 1.37 37.58
C ALA A 492 11.23 -0.10 37.41
N PRO A 493 12.16 -1.06 37.18
CA PRO A 493 11.81 -2.47 37.01
C PRO A 493 11.67 -3.16 38.38
N ASP A 494 10.60 -3.94 38.56
CA ASP A 494 10.47 -5.14 39.43
C ASP A 494 9.04 -5.39 40.00
N MET A 495 7.97 -4.91 39.33
CA MET A 495 6.57 -5.12 39.78
C MET A 495 5.64 -5.54 38.63
N PRO A 496 4.53 -6.26 38.91
CA PRO A 496 3.50 -6.56 37.93
C PRO A 496 2.87 -5.28 37.36
N LEU A 497 2.66 -5.25 36.05
CA LEU A 497 2.19 -4.08 35.30
C LEU A 497 0.78 -4.30 34.77
N GLU A 498 -0.15 -3.41 35.13
CA GLU A 498 -1.42 -3.28 34.44
C GLU A 498 -1.29 -2.27 33.29
N VAL A 499 -1.63 -2.70 32.07
CA VAL A 499 -1.66 -1.84 30.89
C VAL A 499 -3.10 -1.40 30.66
N TYR A 500 -3.39 -0.12 30.84
CA TYR A 500 -4.69 0.46 30.56
C TYR A 500 -4.69 1.14 29.19
N ILE A 501 -5.70 0.86 28.37
CA ILE A 501 -5.92 1.59 27.12
C ILE A 501 -7.03 2.60 27.37
N ALA A 502 -6.65 3.88 27.48
CA ALA A 502 -7.59 4.98 27.64
C ALA A 502 -7.97 5.59 26.29
N PHE A 503 -9.27 5.80 26.09
CA PHE A 503 -9.83 6.47 24.92
C PHE A 503 -10.33 7.85 25.34
N ASP A 504 -9.73 8.91 24.79
CA ASP A 504 -10.27 10.26 24.96
C ASP A 504 -11.42 10.47 23.97
N LEU A 505 -12.64 10.48 24.49
CA LEU A 505 -13.88 10.63 23.71
C LEU A 505 -14.28 12.09 23.51
N PHE A 506 -13.65 13.06 24.21
CA PHE A 506 -14.17 14.42 24.38
C PHE A 506 -13.22 15.51 23.93
N SER A 507 -11.91 15.25 23.83
CA SER A 507 -11.00 16.22 23.26
C SER A 507 -11.31 16.42 21.78
N PRO A 508 -11.57 17.67 21.30
CA PRO A 508 -11.62 17.91 19.88
C PRO A 508 -10.26 17.52 19.30
N PRO A 509 -10.22 16.80 18.15
CA PRO A 509 -8.97 16.51 17.48
C PRO A 509 -8.20 17.82 17.35
N THR A 510 -7.01 17.92 17.97
CA THR A 510 -6.16 19.11 17.88
C THR A 510 -6.12 19.54 16.41
N GLN A 511 -6.47 20.79 16.14
CA GLN A 511 -6.79 21.28 14.78
C GLN A 511 -5.81 20.71 13.75
N GLY A 512 -6.25 19.68 13.00
CA GLY A 512 -5.45 19.02 11.96
C GLY A 512 -5.14 17.53 12.14
N ARG A 513 -5.40 16.89 13.30
CA ARG A 513 -5.22 15.44 13.50
C ARG A 513 -6.51 14.75 13.90
N GLY A 514 -7.18 14.10 12.95
CA GLY A 514 -8.39 13.31 13.18
C GLY A 514 -8.10 11.90 13.69
N ASP A 515 -7.16 11.75 14.61
CA ASP A 515 -6.79 10.48 15.24
C ASP A 515 -7.30 10.50 16.70
N PHE A 516 -7.77 9.35 17.20
CA PHE A 516 -7.94 9.15 18.63
C PHE A 516 -6.54 8.96 19.25
N ASP A 517 -6.16 9.80 20.21
CA ASP A 517 -4.95 9.57 21.00
C ASP A 517 -5.21 8.41 21.96
N PHE A 518 -4.56 7.27 21.70
CA PHE A 518 -4.51 6.17 22.66
C PHE A 518 -3.51 6.52 23.74
N ARG A 519 -3.95 6.65 24.99
CA ARG A 519 -3.03 6.73 26.12
C ARG A 519 -2.94 5.35 26.77
N PHE A 520 -1.75 4.80 26.77
CA PHE A 520 -1.43 3.63 27.58
C PHE A 520 -1.09 4.13 28.98
N LEU A 521 -1.98 3.92 29.94
CA LEU A 521 -1.70 4.22 31.35
C LEU A 521 -1.13 2.93 31.96
N LEU A 522 0.08 3.00 32.49
CA LEU A 522 0.67 1.90 33.25
C LEU A 522 0.40 2.18 34.72
N ARG A 523 -0.24 1.23 35.42
CA ARG A 523 -0.42 1.32 36.86
C ARG A 523 0.32 0.19 37.54
N GLU A 524 1.08 0.54 38.56
CA GLU A 524 1.67 -0.40 39.50
C GLU A 524 0.54 -1.03 40.32
N THR A 525 0.48 -2.36 40.34
CA THR A 525 -0.41 -3.10 41.25
C THR A 525 0.36 -3.60 42.47
N HIS A 526 -0.28 -3.50 43.64
CA HIS A 526 0.28 -3.94 44.93
C HIS A 526 -0.17 -5.36 45.33
N GLU A 527 -0.70 -6.15 44.41
CA GLU A 527 -1.10 -7.53 44.72
C GLU A 527 0.08 -8.48 44.58
N GLU A 528 0.22 -9.43 45.52
CA GLU A 528 1.24 -10.49 45.49
C GLU A 528 1.04 -11.37 44.25
N VAL A 529 1.79 -11.10 43.18
CA VAL A 529 1.83 -11.94 41.98
C VAL A 529 3.04 -12.88 42.07
N ASP A 530 2.82 -14.14 41.75
CA ASP A 530 3.81 -15.21 41.63
C ASP A 530 5.02 -14.74 40.78
N PRO A 531 6.25 -14.68 41.32
CA PRO A 531 7.42 -14.10 40.65
C PRO A 531 7.82 -14.85 39.37
N ASP A 532 7.35 -16.09 39.19
CA ASP A 532 7.62 -16.89 38.00
C ASP A 532 6.56 -16.70 36.90
N LYS A 533 5.56 -15.83 37.10
CA LYS A 533 4.48 -15.55 36.13
C LYS A 533 4.33 -14.07 35.86
N PHE A 534 4.79 -13.63 34.69
CA PHE A 534 4.39 -12.35 34.13
C PHE A 534 2.92 -12.43 33.67
N VAL A 535 2.01 -11.88 34.46
CA VAL A 535 0.62 -11.65 34.06
C VAL A 535 0.48 -10.18 33.67
N VAL A 536 0.26 -9.91 32.38
CA VAL A 536 -0.14 -8.57 31.91
C VAL A 536 -1.66 -8.53 31.94
N ASP A 537 -2.23 -7.90 32.98
CA ASP A 537 -3.68 -7.65 33.04
C ASP A 537 -3.97 -6.37 32.23
N VAL A 538 -4.67 -6.52 31.10
CA VAL A 538 -5.03 -5.41 30.22
C VAL A 538 -6.43 -4.96 30.58
N ARG A 539 -6.53 -3.82 31.28
CA ARG A 539 -7.81 -3.26 31.73
C ARG A 539 -8.24 -2.10 30.84
N PHE A 540 -9.45 -2.17 30.34
CA PHE A 540 -10.04 -1.08 29.56
C PHE A 540 -10.78 -0.13 30.52
N GLU A 541 -10.19 1.02 30.82
CA GLU A 541 -10.82 2.05 31.66
C GLU A 541 -11.38 3.17 30.78
N LEU A 542 -12.70 3.31 30.76
CA LEU A 542 -13.39 4.39 30.06
C LEU A 542 -13.51 5.59 31.00
N LYS A 543 -12.52 6.49 31.00
CA LYS A 543 -12.60 7.73 31.79
C LYS A 543 -13.51 8.75 31.09
N ALA A 544 -14.76 8.82 31.54
CA ALA A 544 -15.62 9.97 31.29
C ALA A 544 -15.34 11.04 32.37
N GLU A 545 -14.38 11.94 32.13
CA GLU A 545 -14.23 13.13 32.98
C GLU A 545 -15.36 14.13 32.66
N MET A 546 -16.54 13.86 33.21
CA MET A 546 -17.51 14.92 33.46
C MET A 546 -17.23 15.48 34.85
N ILE A 547 -17.12 16.80 34.96
CA ILE A 547 -17.21 17.52 36.23
C ILE A 547 -18.64 17.33 36.76
N ILE A 548 -18.94 16.13 37.30
CA ILE A 548 -20.04 15.91 38.22
C ILE A 548 -19.40 15.55 39.54
N ARG A 549 -19.45 16.51 40.47
CA ARG A 549 -19.28 16.20 41.88
C ARG A 549 -20.37 15.20 42.26
N THR A 550 -19.93 14.04 42.75
CA THR A 550 -20.66 12.94 43.41
C THR A 550 -20.83 11.64 42.61
N LEU A 551 -20.24 10.59 43.21
CA LEU A 551 -20.30 9.13 42.98
C LEU A 551 -19.37 8.51 41.92
N PRO A 552 -18.37 7.69 42.34
CA PRO A 552 -17.67 6.79 41.44
C PRO A 552 -18.51 5.53 41.20
N VAL A 553 -18.71 5.18 39.93
CA VAL A 553 -19.23 3.86 39.53
C VAL A 553 -18.08 3.12 38.86
N VAL A 554 -17.51 2.16 39.58
CA VAL A 554 -16.50 1.22 39.08
C VAL A 554 -17.24 -0.04 38.63
N TYR A 555 -17.15 -0.39 37.34
CA TYR A 555 -17.63 -1.69 36.85
C TYR A 555 -16.49 -2.72 36.93
N TYR A 556 -16.72 -3.78 37.70
CA TYR A 556 -15.93 -5.01 37.66
C TYR A 556 -16.38 -5.86 36.46
N VAL A 557 -15.45 -6.23 35.58
CA VAL A 557 -15.63 -7.35 34.65
C VAL A 557 -14.84 -8.52 35.24
N GLN A 558 -15.50 -9.36 36.02
CA GLN A 558 -14.93 -10.59 36.54
C GLN A 558 -15.58 -11.78 35.82
N GLN A 559 -14.72 -12.65 35.26
CA GLN A 559 -14.98 -14.03 34.83
C GLN A 559 -16.05 -14.31 33.76
N LEU A 560 -15.59 -14.46 32.51
CA LEU A 560 -16.15 -15.42 31.55
C LEU A 560 -15.06 -16.42 31.14
N GLN A 561 -14.57 -17.19 32.12
CA GLN A 561 -13.88 -18.46 31.90
C GLN A 561 -14.24 -19.42 33.03
N SER A 562 -15.45 -19.97 32.96
CA SER A 562 -15.74 -21.30 33.47
C SER A 562 -17.01 -21.82 32.79
N MET A 563 -16.83 -22.58 31.72
CA MET A 563 -17.53 -23.83 31.41
C MET A 563 -16.94 -24.35 30.10
N GLU A 564 -16.12 -25.40 30.25
CA GLU A 564 -15.48 -26.34 29.30
C GLU A 564 -15.32 -25.94 27.82
#